data_AF-A0A1G0UM19-F1
#
_entry.id   AF-A0A1G0UM19-F1
#
_cell.length_a   1.000
_cell.length_b   1.000
_cell.length_c   1.000
_cell.angle_alpha   90.00
_cell.angle_beta   90.00
_cell.angle_gamma   90.00
#
_symmetry.space_group_name_H-M   'P 1'
#
loop_
_entity.id
_entity.type
_entity.pdbx_description
1 polymer ?
#
loop_
_entity_poly.entity_id
_entity_poly.type
_entity_poly.pdbx_seq_one_letter_code
_entity_poly.pdbx_strand_id
1 'polypeptide(L)'
;PRDGMKVIINGKITVYPPRGNYQLDVRSMKPAGAGELQAAFELLKQKLSDEGLFDDENKKPIPQFPSKIGIVTAMDSAAFRDMVSVAKRRYPLVELIISPARVQGSGAAESIIQSLRQLNKSEDIDIIIVARGGGSIEDLWAFNEEIVAREIFKSKIPVISGVGHEIDFTIADFVADLRAPTPSAAMELATPKMEDIVGLINHLADESLQRISGKCDDFKKEVMISLNSYGFRIPQGLIRNRTQQLDSIIYKLINNFGYNIKLMTNKVELATKSLETHDVQRTLKKGFVLVSQGSKFVTRSAKFNPDNSAVLKFYDDELTVIKKN
;
A
#
# COMPACT_ATOMS: atom_id res chain seq x y z
N PRO A 1 -3.07 64.69 -13.00
CA PRO A 1 -3.81 65.05 -11.76
C PRO A 1 -5.31 65.08 -12.06
N ARG A 2 -6.16 64.67 -11.11
CA ARG A 2 -7.63 64.79 -11.26
C ARG A 2 -8.09 66.16 -10.76
N ASP A 3 -9.21 66.62 -11.31
CA ASP A 3 -9.78 67.91 -10.93
C ASP A 3 -10.15 67.91 -9.44
N GLY A 4 -9.71 68.93 -8.69
CA GLY A 4 -9.88 69.03 -7.23
C GLY A 4 -8.79 68.40 -6.35
N MET A 5 -7.77 67.74 -6.91
CA MET A 5 -6.69 67.11 -6.14
C MET A 5 -5.69 68.13 -5.59
N LYS A 6 -5.50 68.17 -4.27
CA LYS A 6 -4.43 68.96 -3.63
C LYS A 6 -3.08 68.26 -3.81
N VAL A 7 -2.11 68.98 -4.34
CA VAL A 7 -0.80 68.44 -4.71
C VAL A 7 0.31 69.38 -4.28
N ILE A 8 1.40 68.81 -3.78
CA ILE A 8 2.65 69.50 -3.50
C ILE A 8 3.52 69.35 -4.75
N ILE A 9 3.85 70.49 -5.36
CA ILE A 9 4.62 70.57 -6.59
C ILE A 9 5.98 71.19 -6.28
N ASN A 10 7.06 70.49 -6.63
CA ASN A 10 8.40 71.06 -6.63
C ASN A 10 8.78 71.37 -8.08
N GLY A 11 9.11 72.63 -8.35
CA GLY A 11 9.38 73.13 -9.70
C GLY A 11 10.05 74.50 -9.69
N LYS A 12 10.34 75.02 -10.89
CA LYS A 12 10.86 76.37 -11.07
C LYS A 12 9.76 77.26 -11.64
N ILE A 13 9.54 78.42 -11.03
CA ILE A 13 8.65 79.45 -11.60
C ILE A 13 9.45 80.25 -12.62
N THR A 14 8.96 80.29 -13.85
CA THR A 14 9.54 81.03 -14.97
C THR A 14 8.52 82.08 -15.44
N VAL A 15 8.98 83.30 -15.74
CA VAL A 15 8.12 84.40 -16.19
C VAL A 15 8.42 84.70 -17.65
N TYR A 16 7.39 84.83 -18.49
CA TYR A 16 7.52 85.30 -19.86
C TYR A 16 7.36 86.84 -19.92
N PRO A 17 8.45 87.62 -20.07
CA PRO A 17 8.43 89.06 -19.82
C PRO A 17 7.47 89.89 -20.70
N PRO A 18 7.24 89.58 -22.00
CA PRO A 18 6.36 90.39 -22.84
C PRO A 18 4.87 90.36 -22.47
N ARG A 19 4.42 89.36 -21.70
CA ARG A 19 3.00 89.20 -21.33
C ARG A 19 2.76 88.99 -19.83
N GLY A 20 3.81 88.93 -19.01
CA GLY A 20 3.69 88.76 -17.55
C GLY A 20 3.13 87.41 -17.09
N ASN A 21 3.07 86.41 -17.98
CA ASN A 21 2.55 85.10 -17.63
C ASN A 21 3.59 84.31 -16.83
N TYR A 22 3.18 83.85 -15.64
CA TYR A 22 3.94 82.92 -14.82
C TYR A 22 3.68 81.48 -15.31
N GLN A 23 4.74 80.74 -15.55
CA GLN A 23 4.73 79.31 -15.84
C GLN A 23 5.48 78.56 -14.74
N LEU A 24 4.96 77.42 -14.31
CA LEU A 24 5.62 76.56 -13.32
C LEU A 24 6.12 75.30 -14.02
N ASP A 25 7.43 75.18 -14.16
CA ASP A 25 8.08 73.97 -14.67
C ASP A 25 8.16 72.93 -13.56
N VAL A 26 7.28 71.93 -13.62
CA VAL A 26 7.15 70.88 -12.60
C VAL A 26 8.27 69.84 -12.72
N ARG A 27 9.10 69.71 -11.68
CA ARG A 27 10.11 68.65 -11.57
C ARG A 27 9.60 67.41 -10.84
N SER A 28 8.75 67.59 -9.84
CA SER A 28 8.05 66.48 -9.17
C SER A 28 6.72 66.94 -8.60
N MET A 29 5.76 66.01 -8.54
CA MET A 29 4.41 66.24 -8.09
C MET A 29 4.00 65.10 -7.16
N LYS A 30 3.59 65.42 -5.93
CA LYS A 30 3.07 64.45 -4.96
C LYS A 30 1.69 64.91 -4.46
N PRO A 31 0.76 64.00 -4.14
CA PRO A 31 -0.46 64.36 -3.43
C PRO A 31 -0.13 65.00 -2.08
N ALA A 32 -0.83 66.07 -1.70
CA ALA A 32 -0.67 66.67 -0.39
C ALA A 32 -1.26 65.73 0.68
N GLY A 33 -0.52 65.44 1.77
CA GLY A 33 -0.97 64.56 2.88
C GLY A 33 -0.49 63.10 2.82
N ALA A 34 -0.04 62.61 1.66
CA ALA A 34 0.45 61.23 1.53
C ALA A 34 1.67 60.90 2.42
N GLY A 35 2.52 61.89 2.71
CA GLY A 35 3.65 61.72 3.61
C GLY A 35 3.26 61.59 5.08
N GLU A 36 2.18 62.26 5.51
CA GLU A 36 1.68 62.18 6.88
C GLU A 36 1.01 60.83 7.14
N LEU A 37 0.21 60.34 6.18
CA LEU A 37 -0.39 59.00 6.24
C LEU A 37 0.68 57.91 6.26
N GLN A 38 1.72 58.02 5.42
CA GLN A 38 2.82 57.05 5.44
C GLN A 38 3.58 57.05 6.78
N ALA A 39 3.84 58.23 7.35
CA ALA A 39 4.50 58.34 8.65
C ALA A 39 3.62 57.77 9.77
N ALA A 40 2.32 58.05 9.76
CA ALA A 40 1.37 57.49 10.72
C ALA A 40 1.26 55.95 10.61
N PHE A 41 1.30 55.43 9.38
CA PHE A 41 1.31 53.99 9.12
C PHE A 41 2.56 53.32 9.71
N GLU A 42 3.75 53.87 9.44
CA GLU A 42 5.00 53.28 9.93
C GLU A 42 5.09 53.34 11.46
N LEU A 43 4.67 54.45 12.07
CA LEU A 43 4.60 54.60 13.53
C LEU A 43 3.65 53.56 14.17
N LEU A 44 2.47 53.38 13.58
CA LEU A 44 1.50 52.42 14.09
C LEU A 44 1.96 50.98 13.86
N LYS A 45 2.55 50.69 12.71
CA LYS A 45 3.13 49.39 12.39
C LYS A 45 4.21 49.03 13.41
N GLN A 46 5.13 49.95 13.70
CA GLN A 46 6.16 49.72 14.70
C GLN A 46 5.55 49.48 16.09
N LYS A 47 4.62 50.33 16.53
CA LYS A 47 3.92 50.17 17.81
C LYS A 47 3.26 48.80 17.97
N LEU A 48 2.48 48.36 16.96
CA LEU A 48 1.77 47.08 17.03
C LEU A 48 2.70 45.87 16.86
N SER A 49 3.80 46.03 16.13
CA SER A 49 4.85 45.02 16.03
C SER A 49 5.56 44.84 17.37
N ASP A 50 5.87 45.93 18.07
CA ASP A 50 6.52 45.90 19.39
C ASP A 50 5.60 45.28 20.46
N GLU A 51 4.28 45.38 20.27
CA GLU A 51 3.27 44.70 21.08
C GLU A 51 3.09 43.20 20.73
N GLY A 52 3.74 42.70 19.66
CA GLY A 52 3.69 41.29 19.23
C GLY A 52 2.44 40.88 18.44
N LEU A 53 1.62 41.84 17.98
CA LEU A 53 0.36 41.52 17.27
C LEU A 53 0.59 40.87 15.89
N PHE A 54 1.80 40.94 15.35
CA PHE A 54 2.15 40.39 14.04
C PHE A 54 2.86 39.04 14.13
N ASP A 55 3.16 38.57 15.34
CA ASP A 55 3.93 37.35 15.58
C ASP A 55 3.18 36.13 15.03
N ASP A 56 3.88 35.30 14.27
CA ASP A 56 3.28 34.11 13.66
C ASP A 56 2.76 33.11 14.70
N GLU A 57 3.26 33.14 15.94
CA GLU A 57 2.76 32.31 17.05
C GLU A 57 1.31 32.65 17.46
N ASN A 58 0.87 33.88 17.20
CA ASN A 58 -0.48 34.33 17.52
C ASN A 58 -1.48 34.02 16.40
N LYS A 59 -0.99 33.65 15.21
CA LYS A 59 -1.82 33.37 14.03
C LYS A 59 -2.41 31.98 14.10
N LYS A 60 -3.68 31.88 13.74
CA LYS A 60 -4.45 30.64 13.75
C LYS A 60 -4.34 29.92 12.42
N PRO A 61 -4.35 28.57 12.44
CA PRO A 61 -4.38 27.80 11.21
C PRO A 61 -5.71 28.01 10.47
N ILE A 62 -5.63 28.14 9.15
CA ILE A 62 -6.82 28.22 8.29
C ILE A 62 -7.37 26.79 8.05
N PRO A 63 -8.65 26.52 8.37
CA PRO A 63 -9.29 25.25 8.07
C PRO A 63 -9.22 24.89 6.58
N GLN A 64 -8.84 23.65 6.29
CA GLN A 64 -8.70 23.17 4.90
C GLN A 64 -10.06 22.98 4.20
N PHE A 65 -11.11 22.63 4.95
CA PHE A 65 -12.46 22.36 4.46
C PHE A 65 -13.49 23.16 5.28
N PRO A 66 -13.60 24.48 5.08
CA PRO A 66 -14.56 25.29 5.82
C PRO A 66 -15.98 24.99 5.35
N SER A 67 -16.90 24.80 6.28
CA SER A 67 -18.32 24.65 6.00
C SER A 67 -19.01 26.00 5.83
N LYS A 68 -18.64 27.01 6.65
CA LYS A 68 -19.18 28.37 6.56
C LYS A 68 -18.09 29.42 6.57
N ILE A 69 -18.17 30.37 5.63
CA ILE A 69 -17.26 31.51 5.53
C ILE A 69 -18.04 32.81 5.77
N GLY A 70 -17.62 33.58 6.77
CA GLY A 70 -18.08 34.93 7.01
C GLY A 70 -17.38 35.93 6.10
N ILE A 71 -18.12 36.85 5.48
CA ILE A 71 -17.56 37.87 4.59
C ILE A 71 -17.89 39.27 5.12
N VAL A 72 -16.86 40.05 5.39
CA VAL A 72 -16.95 41.47 5.76
C VAL A 72 -16.55 42.30 4.56
N THR A 73 -17.54 42.81 3.83
CA THR A 73 -17.34 43.70 2.69
C THR A 73 -18.62 44.49 2.40
N ALA A 74 -18.58 45.38 1.41
CA ALA A 74 -19.79 46.07 0.95
C ALA A 74 -20.65 45.12 0.09
N MET A 75 -21.93 44.98 0.43
CA MET A 75 -22.87 44.04 -0.20
C MET A 75 -22.99 44.22 -1.71
N ASP A 76 -23.03 45.47 -2.20
CA ASP A 76 -23.17 45.80 -3.62
C ASP A 76 -21.84 45.90 -4.38
N SER A 77 -20.72 45.50 -3.77
CA SER A 77 -19.40 45.61 -4.40
C SER A 77 -19.15 44.53 -5.47
N ALA A 78 -18.36 44.89 -6.49
CA ALA A 78 -17.80 43.93 -7.43
C ALA A 78 -16.98 42.85 -6.72
N ALA A 79 -16.21 43.23 -5.69
CA ALA A 79 -15.45 42.30 -4.86
C ALA A 79 -16.31 41.19 -4.25
N PHE A 80 -17.49 41.51 -3.71
CA PHE A 80 -18.39 40.49 -3.17
C PHE A 80 -18.85 39.52 -4.26
N ARG A 81 -19.23 40.03 -5.43
CA ARG A 81 -19.69 39.21 -6.56
C ARG A 81 -18.59 38.28 -7.07
N ASP A 82 -17.36 38.78 -7.15
CA ASP A 82 -16.19 38.00 -7.56
C ASP A 82 -15.90 36.89 -6.55
N MET A 83 -15.93 37.19 -5.25
CA MET A 83 -15.77 36.20 -4.18
C MET A 83 -16.82 35.09 -4.24
N VAL A 84 -18.10 35.45 -4.46
CA VAL A 84 -19.19 34.48 -4.62
C VAL A 84 -19.00 33.62 -5.87
N SER A 85 -18.56 34.22 -6.98
CA SER A 85 -18.28 33.50 -8.23
C SER A 85 -17.16 32.46 -8.05
N VAL A 86 -16.08 32.86 -7.37
CA VAL A 86 -14.94 31.99 -7.06
C VAL A 86 -15.39 30.82 -6.17
N ALA A 87 -16.11 31.07 -5.09
CA ALA A 87 -16.62 30.02 -4.21
C ALA A 87 -17.51 29.02 -4.96
N LYS A 88 -18.49 29.51 -5.73
CA LYS A 88 -19.39 28.63 -6.51
C LYS A 88 -18.65 27.74 -7.50
N ARG A 89 -17.62 28.28 -8.16
CA ARG A 89 -16.82 27.52 -9.13
C ARG A 89 -15.90 26.51 -8.45
N ARG A 90 -15.25 26.90 -7.35
CA ARG A 90 -14.14 26.14 -6.76
C ARG A 90 -14.60 25.18 -5.66
N TYR A 91 -15.54 25.59 -4.82
CA TYR A 91 -16.05 24.83 -3.69
C TYR A 91 -17.53 25.14 -3.42
N PRO A 92 -18.47 24.61 -4.23
CA PRO A 92 -19.90 24.93 -4.13
C PRO A 92 -20.59 24.43 -2.85
N LEU A 93 -19.89 23.67 -2.01
CA LEU A 93 -20.40 23.12 -0.75
C LEU A 93 -20.36 24.14 0.40
N VAL A 94 -19.59 25.23 0.27
CA VAL A 94 -19.46 26.22 1.34
C VAL A 94 -20.65 27.15 1.42
N GLU A 95 -21.10 27.44 2.63
CA GLU A 95 -22.09 28.47 2.91
C GLU A 95 -21.39 29.82 3.14
N LEU A 96 -21.86 30.86 2.46
CA LEU A 96 -21.33 32.21 2.59
C LEU A 96 -22.27 33.09 3.41
N ILE A 97 -21.78 33.60 4.53
CA ILE A 97 -22.53 34.52 5.41
C ILE A 97 -21.93 35.91 5.26
N ILE A 98 -22.70 36.85 4.71
CA ILE A 98 -22.26 38.24 4.59
C ILE A 98 -22.67 39.06 5.82
N SER A 99 -21.72 39.80 6.40
CA SER A 99 -21.99 40.90 7.32
C SER A 99 -21.60 42.21 6.63
N PRO A 100 -22.55 42.91 5.98
CA PRO A 100 -22.26 44.10 5.19
C PRO A 100 -21.53 45.17 6.02
N ALA A 101 -20.41 45.67 5.52
CA ALA A 101 -19.66 46.75 6.15
C ALA A 101 -19.34 47.86 5.16
N ARG A 102 -19.28 49.10 5.66
CA ARG A 102 -18.66 50.20 4.91
C ARG A 102 -17.15 49.99 4.94
N VAL A 103 -16.57 49.83 3.77
CA VAL A 103 -15.13 49.54 3.59
C VAL A 103 -14.32 50.76 3.14
N GLN A 104 -14.96 51.93 3.00
CA GLN A 104 -14.30 53.18 2.61
C GLN A 104 -15.04 54.40 3.17
N GLY A 105 -14.33 55.52 3.29
CA GLY A 105 -14.87 56.78 3.80
C GLY A 105 -14.95 56.85 5.33
N SER A 106 -15.49 57.95 5.84
CA SER A 106 -15.65 58.19 7.28
C SER A 106 -16.60 57.17 7.93
N GLY A 107 -16.18 56.57 9.05
CA GLY A 107 -16.96 55.57 9.77
C GLY A 107 -16.78 54.13 9.25
N ALA A 108 -15.86 53.90 8.31
CA ALA A 108 -15.60 52.58 7.75
C ALA A 108 -14.97 51.63 8.78
N ALA A 109 -13.99 52.10 9.56
CA ALA A 109 -13.32 51.29 10.57
C ALA A 109 -14.30 50.77 11.64
N GLU A 110 -15.21 51.62 12.14
CA GLU A 110 -16.24 51.23 13.08
C GLU A 110 -17.24 50.24 12.47
N SER A 111 -17.60 50.42 11.19
CA SER A 111 -18.48 49.50 10.48
C SER A 111 -17.85 48.12 10.29
N ILE A 112 -16.55 48.06 9.97
CA ILE A 112 -15.80 46.81 9.86
C ILE A 112 -15.76 46.09 11.21
N ILE A 113 -15.49 46.81 12.31
CA ILE A 113 -15.47 46.25 13.66
C ILE A 113 -16.83 45.69 14.06
N GLN A 114 -17.92 46.41 13.77
CA GLN A 114 -19.27 45.92 14.07
C GLN A 114 -19.59 44.63 13.34
N SER A 115 -19.24 44.53 12.05
CA SER A 115 -19.42 43.31 11.26
C SER A 115 -18.54 42.16 11.74
N LEU A 116 -17.27 42.44 12.07
CA LEU A 116 -16.36 41.44 12.65
C LEU A 116 -16.90 40.89 13.98
N ARG A 117 -17.41 41.76 14.85
CA ARG A 117 -18.03 41.36 16.12
C ARG A 117 -19.30 40.56 15.92
N GLN A 118 -20.10 40.91 14.92
CA GLN A 118 -21.32 40.19 14.60
C GLN A 118 -21.01 38.77 14.14
N LEU A 119 -20.03 38.58 13.26
CA LEU A 119 -19.60 37.25 12.82
C LEU A 119 -18.98 36.44 13.96
N ASN A 120 -18.18 37.07 14.83
CA ASN A 120 -17.58 36.42 16.00
C ASN A 120 -18.57 36.00 17.09
N LYS A 121 -19.83 36.44 17.04
CA LYS A 121 -20.90 35.95 17.93
C LYS A 121 -21.46 34.61 17.48
N SER A 122 -21.29 34.25 16.22
CA SER A 122 -21.72 32.97 15.67
C SER A 122 -20.67 31.91 15.96
N GLU A 123 -21.07 30.75 16.50
CA GLU A 123 -20.15 29.64 16.75
C GLU A 123 -19.94 28.76 15.50
N ASP A 124 -20.80 28.89 14.49
CA ASP A 124 -20.81 28.03 13.29
C ASP A 124 -19.92 28.55 12.14
N ILE A 125 -19.17 29.64 12.32
CA ILE A 125 -18.37 30.24 11.25
C ILE A 125 -16.92 29.77 11.40
N ASP A 126 -16.39 29.14 10.35
CA ASP A 126 -15.05 28.56 10.37
C ASP A 126 -13.96 29.58 10.05
N ILE A 127 -14.25 30.52 9.15
CA ILE A 127 -13.29 31.54 8.65
C ILE A 127 -14.04 32.85 8.42
N ILE A 128 -13.38 33.98 8.68
CA ILE A 128 -13.84 35.31 8.28
C ILE A 128 -12.90 35.88 7.22
N ILE A 129 -13.45 36.47 6.17
CA ILE A 129 -12.71 37.21 5.14
C ILE A 129 -13.08 38.68 5.25
N VAL A 130 -12.08 39.51 5.50
CA VAL A 130 -12.21 40.96 5.46
C VAL A 130 -11.63 41.44 4.14
N ALA A 131 -12.45 42.02 3.27
CA ALA A 131 -12.01 42.30 1.92
C ALA A 131 -12.59 43.60 1.36
N ARG A 132 -11.81 44.23 0.50
CA ARG A 132 -12.21 45.39 -0.28
C ARG A 132 -11.66 45.25 -1.70
N GLY A 133 -12.47 45.59 -2.70
CA GLY A 133 -12.00 45.63 -4.09
C GLY A 133 -11.45 47.01 -4.46
N GLY A 134 -10.19 47.07 -4.88
CA GLY A 134 -9.58 48.27 -5.46
C GLY A 134 -9.56 49.49 -4.53
N GLY A 135 -8.98 50.59 -5.00
CA GLY A 135 -9.11 51.90 -4.36
C GLY A 135 -7.79 52.66 -4.19
N SER A 136 -7.91 53.92 -3.78
CA SER A 136 -6.74 54.71 -3.39
C SER A 136 -6.24 54.32 -1.99
N ILE A 137 -4.99 54.67 -1.67
CA ILE A 137 -4.42 54.50 -0.32
C ILE A 137 -5.30 55.16 0.75
N GLU A 138 -5.88 56.32 0.44
CA GLU A 138 -6.78 57.06 1.34
C GLU A 138 -8.03 56.25 1.68
N ASP A 139 -8.57 55.53 0.70
CA ASP A 139 -9.74 54.69 0.94
C ASP A 139 -9.40 53.38 1.68
N LEU A 140 -8.15 52.91 1.60
CA LEU A 140 -7.67 51.73 2.33
C LEU A 140 -7.33 52.06 3.79
N TRP A 141 -7.31 53.35 4.15
CA TRP A 141 -6.88 53.80 5.47
C TRP A 141 -7.71 53.21 6.62
N ALA A 142 -8.99 52.92 6.40
CA ALA A 142 -9.84 52.27 7.39
C ALA A 142 -9.27 50.94 7.91
N PHE A 143 -8.48 50.23 7.10
CA PHE A 143 -7.82 48.97 7.47
C PHE A 143 -6.46 49.17 8.14
N ASN A 144 -5.94 50.41 8.13
CA ASN A 144 -4.76 50.82 8.86
C ASN A 144 -5.08 51.39 10.25
N GLU A 145 -6.35 51.50 10.63
CA GLU A 145 -6.70 52.00 11.95
C GLU A 145 -6.42 50.98 13.06
N GLU A 146 -5.87 51.46 14.18
CA GLU A 146 -5.51 50.64 15.34
C GLU A 146 -6.70 49.83 15.88
N ILE A 147 -7.91 50.42 15.82
CA ILE A 147 -9.13 49.76 16.30
C ILE A 147 -9.48 48.50 15.49
N VAL A 148 -9.24 48.51 14.18
CA VAL A 148 -9.49 47.36 13.30
C VAL A 148 -8.45 46.28 13.54
N ALA A 149 -7.18 46.67 13.62
CA ALA A 149 -6.07 45.78 13.96
C ALA A 149 -6.33 45.01 15.26
N ARG A 150 -6.66 45.73 16.33
CA ARG A 150 -6.96 45.11 17.63
C ARG A 150 -8.20 44.22 17.61
N GLU A 151 -9.19 44.53 16.79
CA GLU A 151 -10.39 43.68 16.67
C GLU A 151 -10.11 42.39 15.90
N ILE A 152 -9.31 42.46 14.81
CA ILE A 152 -8.88 41.27 14.07
C ILE A 152 -8.08 40.34 14.99
N PHE A 153 -7.12 40.88 15.75
CA PHE A 153 -6.33 40.10 16.70
C PHE A 153 -7.19 39.41 17.79
N LYS A 154 -8.25 40.10 18.26
CA LYS A 154 -9.18 39.56 19.27
C LYS A 154 -10.21 38.58 18.71
N SER A 155 -10.32 38.46 17.39
CA SER A 155 -11.23 37.50 16.76
C SER A 155 -11.00 36.11 17.35
N LYS A 156 -12.04 35.30 17.52
CA LYS A 156 -11.88 33.88 17.87
C LYS A 156 -11.71 33.04 16.62
N ILE A 157 -12.43 33.41 15.58
CA ILE A 157 -12.43 32.78 14.26
C ILE A 157 -11.21 33.28 13.46
N PRO A 158 -10.51 32.43 12.69
CA PRO A 158 -9.41 32.86 11.85
C PRO A 158 -9.87 33.88 10.79
N VAL A 159 -9.06 34.92 10.58
CA VAL A 159 -9.35 36.04 9.69
C VAL A 159 -8.36 36.06 8.53
N ILE A 160 -8.89 36.14 7.31
CA ILE A 160 -8.12 36.35 6.09
C ILE A 160 -8.33 37.78 5.61
N SER A 161 -7.24 38.52 5.39
CA SER A 161 -7.31 39.85 4.78
C SER A 161 -7.19 39.75 3.26
N GLY A 162 -8.15 40.33 2.55
CA GLY A 162 -8.17 40.46 1.08
C GLY A 162 -8.33 41.92 0.65
N VAL A 163 -7.62 42.83 1.31
CA VAL A 163 -7.77 44.29 1.17
C VAL A 163 -6.70 44.90 0.27
N GLY A 164 -5.45 44.43 0.37
CA GLY A 164 -4.31 45.02 -0.32
C GLY A 164 -4.30 44.77 -1.83
N HIS A 165 -3.28 45.32 -2.49
CA HIS A 165 -2.80 44.84 -3.80
C HIS A 165 -1.44 44.17 -3.58
N GLU A 166 -0.81 43.64 -4.63
CA GLU A 166 0.49 42.98 -4.52
C GLU A 166 1.58 43.85 -3.82
N ILE A 167 1.46 45.18 -3.91
CA ILE A 167 2.47 46.15 -3.47
C ILE A 167 2.07 46.94 -2.21
N ASP A 168 0.76 47.11 -1.96
CA ASP A 168 0.24 47.95 -0.87
C ASP A 168 -0.21 47.06 0.30
N PHE A 169 0.58 47.03 1.37
CA PHE A 169 0.26 46.31 2.61
C PHE A 169 -0.48 47.22 3.59
N THR A 170 -1.49 46.67 4.25
CA THR A 170 -2.24 47.34 5.33
C THR A 170 -1.90 46.73 6.69
N ILE A 171 -2.18 47.45 7.78
CA ILE A 171 -2.02 46.92 9.14
C ILE A 171 -2.91 45.68 9.35
N ALA A 172 -4.13 45.70 8.81
CA ALA A 172 -5.01 44.53 8.81
C ALA A 172 -4.36 43.29 8.18
N ASP A 173 -3.56 43.46 7.11
CA ASP A 173 -2.84 42.34 6.48
C ASP A 173 -1.76 41.72 7.38
N PHE A 174 -1.14 42.52 8.25
CA PHE A 174 -0.12 42.05 9.18
C PHE A 174 -0.70 41.33 10.39
N VAL A 175 -1.88 41.76 10.85
CA VAL A 175 -2.57 41.17 12.02
C VAL A 175 -3.43 39.97 11.64
N ALA A 176 -3.91 39.90 10.40
CA ALA A 176 -4.70 38.77 9.93
C ALA A 176 -3.90 37.45 10.01
N ASP A 177 -4.62 36.35 10.21
CA ASP A 177 -4.05 35.01 10.26
C ASP A 177 -3.49 34.59 8.91
N LEU A 178 -4.09 35.08 7.82
CA LEU A 178 -3.59 34.91 6.46
C LEU A 178 -3.83 36.15 5.61
N ARG A 179 -2.81 36.55 4.84
CA ARG A 179 -2.93 37.62 3.84
C ARG A 179 -3.22 37.05 2.47
N ALA A 180 -4.14 37.69 1.75
CA ALA A 180 -4.41 37.50 0.34
C ALA A 180 -4.25 38.83 -0.43
N PRO A 181 -3.70 38.80 -1.66
CA PRO A 181 -3.45 40.01 -2.44
C PRO A 181 -4.72 40.61 -3.08
N THR A 182 -5.85 39.90 -3.09
CA THR A 182 -7.13 40.38 -3.61
C THR A 182 -8.30 39.69 -2.89
N PRO A 183 -9.53 40.24 -2.94
CA PRO A 183 -10.72 39.55 -2.43
C PRO A 183 -10.92 38.15 -3.05
N SER A 184 -10.74 38.03 -4.37
CA SER A 184 -10.86 36.75 -5.08
C SER A 184 -9.79 35.75 -4.62
N ALA A 185 -8.54 36.19 -4.45
CA ALA A 185 -7.48 35.34 -3.92
C ALA A 185 -7.75 34.91 -2.46
N ALA A 186 -8.37 35.78 -1.64
CA ALA A 186 -8.77 35.41 -0.28
C ALA A 186 -9.75 34.23 -0.31
N MET A 187 -10.72 34.25 -1.22
CA MET A 187 -11.63 33.11 -1.41
C MET A 187 -10.93 31.86 -1.94
N GLU A 188 -9.97 32.00 -2.85
CA GLU A 188 -9.21 30.85 -3.38
C GLU A 188 -8.35 30.19 -2.30
N LEU A 189 -7.77 30.98 -1.40
CA LEU A 189 -7.01 30.48 -0.26
C LEU A 189 -7.92 29.88 0.83
N ALA A 190 -9.11 30.45 1.03
CA ALA A 190 -10.08 29.93 1.99
C ALA A 190 -10.75 28.63 1.52
N THR A 191 -10.90 28.42 0.21
CA THR A 191 -11.67 27.30 -0.33
C THR A 191 -10.76 26.25 -1.00
N PRO A 192 -10.97 24.95 -0.76
CA PRO A 192 -10.26 23.90 -1.50
C PRO A 192 -10.82 23.75 -2.92
N LYS A 193 -10.07 23.12 -3.83
CA LYS A 193 -10.55 22.85 -5.20
C LYS A 193 -11.33 21.54 -5.21
N MET A 194 -12.61 21.58 -5.60
CA MET A 194 -13.47 20.38 -5.64
C MET A 194 -12.92 19.29 -6.56
N GLU A 195 -12.33 19.66 -7.70
CA GLU A 195 -11.70 18.72 -8.64
C GLU A 195 -10.58 17.90 -7.98
N ASP A 196 -9.78 18.54 -7.13
CA ASP A 196 -8.66 17.89 -6.45
C ASP A 196 -9.18 16.92 -5.38
N ILE A 197 -10.27 17.29 -4.68
CA ILE A 197 -10.94 16.42 -3.70
C ILE A 197 -11.50 15.18 -4.39
N VAL A 198 -12.25 15.36 -5.48
CA VAL A 198 -12.84 14.25 -6.24
C VAL A 198 -11.74 13.36 -6.83
N GLY A 199 -10.68 13.97 -7.37
CA GLY A 199 -9.52 13.26 -7.88
C GLY A 199 -8.85 12.40 -6.79
N LEU A 200 -8.65 12.96 -5.59
CA LEU A 200 -8.09 12.24 -4.45
C LEU A 200 -8.98 11.06 -4.03
N ILE A 201 -10.29 11.26 -3.95
CA ILE A 201 -11.24 10.19 -3.60
C ILE A 201 -11.18 9.04 -4.62
N ASN A 202 -11.22 9.37 -5.92
CA ASN A 202 -11.15 8.37 -6.98
C ASN A 202 -9.81 7.61 -6.95
N HIS A 203 -8.70 8.33 -6.76
CA HIS A 203 -7.38 7.71 -6.65
C HIS A 203 -7.31 6.74 -5.46
N LEU A 204 -7.78 7.16 -4.28
CA LEU A 204 -7.83 6.30 -3.10
C LEU A 204 -8.75 5.08 -3.30
N ALA A 205 -9.87 5.24 -4.01
CA ALA A 205 -10.77 4.15 -4.35
C ALA A 205 -10.10 3.12 -5.29
N ASP A 206 -9.43 3.60 -6.35
CA ASP A 206 -8.71 2.75 -7.30
C ASP A 206 -7.55 2.01 -6.64
N GLU A 207 -6.74 2.70 -5.82
CA GLU A 207 -5.65 2.07 -5.06
C GLU A 207 -6.18 0.99 -4.11
N SER A 208 -7.27 1.28 -3.41
CA SER A 208 -7.90 0.33 -2.49
C SER A 208 -8.36 -0.92 -3.24
N LEU A 209 -9.02 -0.75 -4.39
CA LEU A 209 -9.50 -1.86 -5.21
C LEU A 209 -8.34 -2.72 -5.74
N GLN A 210 -7.26 -2.08 -6.20
CA GLN A 210 -6.04 -2.78 -6.64
C GLN A 210 -5.39 -3.57 -5.50
N ARG A 211 -5.26 -2.98 -4.30
CA ARG A 211 -4.69 -3.67 -3.14
C ARG A 211 -5.54 -4.85 -2.68
N ILE A 212 -6.86 -4.70 -2.70
CA ILE A 212 -7.79 -5.79 -2.36
C ILE A 212 -7.68 -6.92 -3.38
N SER A 213 -7.70 -6.61 -4.68
CA SER A 213 -7.54 -7.61 -5.75
C SER A 213 -6.20 -8.33 -5.64
N GLY A 214 -5.10 -7.59 -5.42
CA GLY A 214 -3.77 -8.16 -5.22
C GLY A 214 -3.72 -9.14 -4.05
N LYS A 215 -4.30 -8.78 -2.89
CA LYS A 215 -4.43 -9.70 -1.75
C LYS A 215 -5.25 -10.95 -2.09
N CYS A 216 -6.37 -10.79 -2.78
CA CYS A 216 -7.19 -11.93 -3.20
C CYS A 216 -6.41 -12.87 -4.13
N ASP A 217 -5.64 -12.34 -5.07
CA ASP A 217 -4.80 -13.13 -5.97
C ASP A 217 -3.66 -13.82 -5.23
N ASP A 218 -3.06 -13.17 -4.23
CA ASP A 218 -2.00 -13.78 -3.43
C ASP A 218 -2.53 -14.91 -2.55
N PHE A 219 -3.69 -14.73 -1.88
CA PHE A 219 -4.35 -15.82 -1.16
C PHE A 219 -4.76 -16.96 -2.10
N LYS A 220 -5.24 -16.64 -3.30
CA LYS A 220 -5.55 -17.66 -4.31
C LYS A 220 -4.32 -18.46 -4.71
N LYS A 221 -3.17 -17.80 -4.92
CA LYS A 221 -1.89 -18.48 -5.19
C LYS A 221 -1.48 -19.36 -4.01
N GLU A 222 -1.58 -18.87 -2.77
CA GLU A 222 -1.23 -19.62 -1.57
C GLU A 222 -2.08 -20.89 -1.41
N VAL A 223 -3.39 -20.78 -1.62
CA VAL A 223 -4.31 -21.92 -1.64
C VAL A 223 -3.92 -22.89 -2.77
N MET A 224 -3.62 -22.38 -3.96
CA MET A 224 -3.25 -23.22 -5.10
C MET A 224 -1.90 -23.94 -4.88
N ILE A 225 -0.92 -23.29 -4.25
CA ILE A 225 0.35 -23.89 -3.84
C ILE A 225 0.10 -24.96 -2.78
N SER A 226 -0.76 -24.69 -1.79
CA SER A 226 -1.10 -25.65 -0.74
C SER A 226 -1.81 -26.89 -1.29
N LEU A 227 -2.75 -26.71 -2.22
CA LEU A 227 -3.43 -27.79 -2.93
C LEU A 227 -2.48 -28.62 -3.81
N ASN A 228 -1.51 -27.95 -4.45
CA ASN A 228 -0.50 -28.61 -5.27
C ASN A 228 0.73 -29.06 -4.48
N SER A 229 0.75 -28.84 -3.16
CA SER A 229 1.87 -29.21 -2.32
C SER A 229 2.04 -30.72 -2.32
N TYR A 230 3.31 -31.13 -2.16
CA TYR A 230 3.73 -32.52 -2.19
C TYR A 230 2.88 -33.36 -1.19
N GLY A 231 2.52 -32.82 -0.02
CA GLY A 231 1.71 -33.48 1.00
C GLY A 231 0.34 -34.03 0.54
N PHE A 232 -0.33 -33.38 -0.41
CA PHE A 232 -1.64 -33.82 -0.93
C PHE A 232 -1.56 -34.71 -2.17
N ARG A 233 -0.46 -34.68 -2.94
CA ARG A 233 -0.29 -35.52 -4.16
C ARG A 233 0.41 -36.86 -3.89
N ILE A 234 1.21 -36.96 -2.84
CA ILE A 234 2.03 -38.15 -2.56
C ILE A 234 1.28 -39.39 -2.02
N PRO A 235 0.13 -39.33 -1.31
CA PRO A 235 -0.40 -40.52 -0.62
C PRO A 235 -0.60 -41.71 -1.56
N GLN A 236 -1.14 -41.47 -2.76
CA GLN A 236 -1.32 -42.53 -3.75
C GLN A 236 0.02 -43.07 -4.30
N GLY A 237 1.01 -42.20 -4.50
CA GLY A 237 2.34 -42.61 -4.96
C GLY A 237 3.10 -43.45 -3.92
N LEU A 238 3.06 -43.04 -2.64
CA LEU A 238 3.64 -43.80 -1.54
C LEU A 238 2.94 -45.14 -1.34
N ILE A 239 1.60 -45.15 -1.33
CA ILE A 239 0.85 -46.39 -1.22
C ILE A 239 1.17 -47.31 -2.40
N ARG A 240 1.14 -46.80 -3.64
CA ARG A 240 1.44 -47.60 -4.84
C ARG A 240 2.85 -48.19 -4.82
N ASN A 241 3.85 -47.41 -4.42
CA ASN A 241 5.23 -47.90 -4.28
C ASN A 241 5.34 -48.97 -3.17
N ARG A 242 4.63 -48.79 -2.04
CA ARG A 242 4.60 -49.79 -0.96
C ARG A 242 3.88 -51.07 -1.39
N THR A 243 2.78 -50.96 -2.14
CA THR A 243 2.08 -52.11 -2.72
C THR A 243 3.00 -52.87 -3.68
N GLN A 244 3.69 -52.18 -4.61
CA GLN A 244 4.65 -52.83 -5.52
C GLN A 244 5.82 -53.49 -4.79
N GLN A 245 6.32 -52.89 -3.70
CA GLN A 245 7.34 -53.51 -2.86
C GLN A 245 6.82 -54.80 -2.21
N LEU A 246 5.62 -54.76 -1.65
CA LEU A 246 4.93 -55.94 -1.08
C LEU A 246 4.79 -57.05 -2.13
N ASP A 247 4.29 -56.73 -3.32
CA ASP A 247 4.13 -57.69 -4.42
C ASP A 247 5.48 -58.33 -4.80
N SER A 248 6.55 -57.54 -4.89
CA SER A 248 7.88 -58.05 -5.21
C SER A 248 8.43 -58.99 -4.12
N ILE A 249 8.16 -58.69 -2.85
CA ILE A 249 8.58 -59.51 -1.71
C ILE A 249 7.79 -60.82 -1.70
N ILE A 250 6.47 -60.75 -1.91
CA ILE A 250 5.60 -61.92 -2.00
C ILE A 250 6.06 -62.84 -3.14
N TYR A 251 6.33 -62.28 -4.32
CA TYR A 251 6.82 -63.04 -5.47
C TYR A 251 8.16 -63.73 -5.19
N LYS A 252 9.12 -63.01 -4.58
CA LYS A 252 10.42 -63.60 -4.17
C LYS A 252 10.24 -64.70 -3.13
N LEU A 253 9.33 -64.51 -2.18
CA LEU A 253 9.04 -65.47 -1.12
C LEU A 253 8.48 -66.77 -1.73
N ILE A 254 7.43 -66.66 -2.54
CA ILE A 254 6.80 -67.82 -3.21
C ILE A 254 7.82 -68.58 -4.05
N ASN A 255 8.62 -67.88 -4.86
CA ASN A 255 9.62 -68.52 -5.72
C ASN A 255 10.74 -69.20 -4.92
N ASN A 256 11.24 -68.56 -3.86
CA ASN A 256 12.27 -69.16 -3.02
C ASN A 256 11.76 -70.37 -2.23
N PHE A 257 10.53 -70.31 -1.72
CA PHE A 257 9.90 -71.47 -1.08
C PHE A 257 9.69 -72.60 -2.08
N GLY A 258 9.16 -72.31 -3.27
CA GLY A 258 8.98 -73.30 -4.33
C GLY A 258 10.30 -73.94 -4.77
N TYR A 259 11.35 -73.14 -4.91
CA TYR A 259 12.70 -73.62 -5.24
C TYR A 259 13.28 -74.51 -4.14
N ASN A 260 13.16 -74.10 -2.87
CA ASN A 260 13.64 -74.89 -1.73
C ASN A 260 12.89 -76.22 -1.59
N ILE A 261 11.56 -76.22 -1.75
CA ILE A 261 10.76 -77.45 -1.74
C ILE A 261 11.23 -78.37 -2.87
N LYS A 262 11.38 -77.86 -4.09
CA LYS A 262 11.85 -78.64 -5.24
C LYS A 262 13.23 -79.23 -5.01
N LEU A 263 14.16 -78.47 -4.44
CA LEU A 263 15.49 -78.97 -4.08
C LEU A 263 15.43 -80.10 -3.05
N MET A 264 14.59 -79.96 -2.02
CA MET A 264 14.42 -81.01 -1.01
C MET A 264 13.78 -82.27 -1.60
N THR A 265 12.75 -82.13 -2.43
CA THR A 265 12.12 -83.25 -3.14
C THR A 265 13.14 -83.97 -4.03
N ASN A 266 13.94 -83.23 -4.81
CA ASN A 266 15.00 -83.82 -5.63
C ASN A 266 16.04 -84.56 -4.79
N LYS A 267 16.45 -84.03 -3.62
CA LYS A 267 17.37 -84.72 -2.71
C LYS A 267 16.78 -86.03 -2.19
N VAL A 268 15.50 -86.03 -1.81
CA VAL A 268 14.79 -87.23 -1.36
C VAL A 268 14.68 -88.24 -2.50
N GLU A 269 14.37 -87.80 -3.73
CA GLU A 269 14.27 -88.65 -4.91
C GLU A 269 15.63 -89.28 -5.29
N LEU A 270 16.72 -88.51 -5.21
CA LEU A 270 18.07 -89.03 -5.41
C LEU A 270 18.47 -90.03 -4.33
N ALA A 271 18.15 -89.75 -3.07
CA ALA A 271 18.41 -90.67 -1.96
C ALA A 271 17.60 -91.97 -2.11
N THR A 272 16.34 -91.90 -2.52
CA THR A 272 15.52 -93.10 -2.81
C THR A 272 16.04 -93.87 -4.01
N LYS A 273 16.40 -93.22 -5.11
CA LYS A 273 17.06 -93.89 -6.26
C LYS A 273 18.39 -94.53 -5.88
N SER A 274 19.17 -93.88 -5.01
CA SER A 274 20.42 -94.46 -4.47
C SER A 274 20.13 -95.69 -3.60
N LEU A 275 19.10 -95.64 -2.77
CA LEU A 275 18.66 -96.79 -1.97
C LEU A 275 18.20 -97.96 -2.87
N GLU A 276 17.41 -97.66 -3.89
CA GLU A 276 16.88 -98.63 -4.86
C GLU A 276 17.97 -99.28 -5.74
N THR A 277 19.07 -98.57 -6.00
CA THR A 277 20.20 -99.09 -6.78
C THR A 277 21.12 -99.97 -5.94
N HIS A 278 21.19 -99.73 -4.64
CA HIS A 278 21.94 -100.56 -3.69
C HIS A 278 21.10 -101.70 -3.09
N ASP A 279 19.82 -101.83 -3.49
CA ASP A 279 18.97 -102.94 -3.10
C ASP A 279 19.39 -104.25 -3.80
N VAL A 280 19.91 -105.16 -2.99
CA VAL A 280 20.42 -106.48 -3.40
C VAL A 280 19.30 -107.31 -4.06
N GLN A 281 18.04 -107.15 -3.63
CA GLN A 281 16.92 -107.93 -4.18
C GLN A 281 16.57 -107.55 -5.62
N ARG A 282 16.77 -106.28 -6.00
CA ARG A 282 16.50 -105.81 -7.36
C ARG A 282 17.57 -106.28 -8.35
N THR A 283 18.81 -106.42 -7.87
CA THR A 283 19.91 -107.01 -8.65
C THR A 283 19.67 -108.51 -8.90
N LEU A 284 19.16 -109.23 -7.89
CA LEU A 284 18.74 -110.63 -8.04
C LEU A 284 17.55 -110.80 -9.01
N LYS A 285 16.57 -109.88 -9.01
CA LYS A 285 15.45 -109.88 -9.99
C LYS A 285 15.87 -109.71 -11.45
N LYS A 286 16.99 -109.03 -11.72
CA LYS A 286 17.50 -108.79 -13.08
C LYS A 286 18.19 -110.02 -13.69
N GLY A 287 18.17 -111.17 -13.00
CA GLY A 287 18.75 -112.44 -13.49
C GLY A 287 20.21 -112.65 -13.08
N PHE A 288 20.76 -111.83 -12.18
CA PHE A 288 22.07 -112.06 -11.61
C PHE A 288 21.97 -113.00 -10.41
N VAL A 289 22.97 -113.88 -10.27
CA VAL A 289 23.01 -114.92 -9.24
C VAL A 289 24.20 -114.66 -8.33
N LEU A 290 24.00 -114.64 -7.02
CA LEU A 290 25.08 -114.53 -6.06
C LEU A 290 25.72 -115.91 -5.86
N VAL A 291 26.96 -116.05 -6.29
CA VAL A 291 27.73 -117.29 -6.13
C VAL A 291 28.48 -117.23 -4.80
N SER A 292 28.25 -118.19 -3.92
CA SER A 292 28.97 -118.35 -2.66
C SER A 292 29.68 -119.71 -2.60
N GLN A 293 30.92 -119.72 -2.12
CA GLN A 293 31.65 -120.96 -1.79
C GLN A 293 32.02 -120.89 -0.31
N GLY A 294 31.35 -121.68 0.52
CA GLY A 294 31.42 -121.55 1.99
C GLY A 294 30.89 -120.21 2.50
N SER A 295 31.62 -119.54 3.39
CA SER A 295 31.22 -118.26 4.02
C SER A 295 31.58 -116.99 3.23
N LYS A 296 32.07 -117.13 1.99
CA LYS A 296 32.52 -115.99 1.15
C LYS A 296 31.81 -115.96 -0.20
N PHE A 297 31.36 -114.77 -0.60
CA PHE A 297 30.80 -114.51 -1.92
C PHE A 297 31.91 -114.35 -2.97
N VAL A 298 31.77 -115.06 -4.09
CA VAL A 298 32.74 -115.09 -5.18
C VAL A 298 32.28 -114.12 -6.27
N THR A 299 32.91 -112.94 -6.35
CA THR A 299 32.51 -111.86 -7.28
C THR A 299 33.24 -111.89 -8.63
N ARG A 300 34.27 -112.73 -8.80
CA ARG A 300 35.08 -112.83 -10.03
C ARG A 300 35.42 -114.28 -10.34
N SER A 301 35.36 -114.67 -11.61
CA SER A 301 35.56 -116.06 -12.08
C SER A 301 36.90 -116.69 -11.68
N ALA A 302 37.98 -115.90 -11.60
CA ALA A 302 39.31 -116.39 -11.24
C ALA A 302 39.43 -116.93 -9.79
N LYS A 303 38.48 -116.60 -8.90
CA LYS A 303 38.44 -117.10 -7.52
C LYS A 303 37.45 -118.25 -7.32
N PHE A 304 36.82 -118.71 -8.41
CA PHE A 304 35.92 -119.84 -8.39
C PHE A 304 36.75 -121.13 -8.43
N ASN A 305 36.73 -121.90 -7.34
CA ASN A 305 37.47 -123.16 -7.27
C ASN A 305 36.57 -124.31 -7.76
N PRO A 306 36.85 -124.97 -8.90
CA PRO A 306 35.92 -125.92 -9.53
C PRO A 306 35.60 -127.17 -8.72
N ASP A 307 36.41 -127.48 -7.71
CA ASP A 307 36.31 -128.73 -6.94
C ASP A 307 35.49 -128.58 -5.64
N ASN A 308 35.07 -127.36 -5.27
CA ASN A 308 34.22 -127.12 -4.10
C ASN A 308 32.76 -126.85 -4.49
N SER A 309 31.81 -127.38 -3.73
CA SER A 309 30.38 -127.11 -3.90
C SER A 309 30.09 -125.60 -3.82
N ALA A 310 29.40 -125.06 -4.81
CA ALA A 310 29.02 -123.66 -4.86
C ALA A 310 27.50 -123.52 -4.63
N VAL A 311 27.11 -122.61 -3.74
CA VAL A 311 25.70 -122.25 -3.51
C VAL A 311 25.38 -121.01 -4.32
N LEU A 312 24.46 -121.15 -5.27
CA LEU A 312 23.93 -120.13 -6.14
C LEU A 312 22.62 -119.60 -5.55
N LYS A 313 22.63 -118.37 -5.06
CA LYS A 313 21.42 -117.71 -4.55
C LYS A 313 20.71 -116.95 -5.67
N PHE A 314 19.54 -117.45 -6.06
CA PHE A 314 18.62 -116.78 -6.98
C PHE A 314 17.64 -115.90 -6.18
N TYR A 315 16.81 -115.13 -6.89
CA TYR A 315 15.81 -114.26 -6.28
C TYR A 315 14.80 -115.05 -5.42
N ASP A 316 14.43 -116.25 -5.85
CA ASP A 316 13.41 -117.07 -5.20
C ASP A 316 14.00 -118.22 -4.35
N ASP A 317 15.07 -118.89 -4.81
CA ASP A 317 15.63 -120.09 -4.15
C ASP A 317 17.17 -120.17 -4.19
N GLU A 318 17.76 -120.93 -3.26
CA GLU A 318 19.20 -121.25 -3.22
C GLU A 318 19.46 -122.66 -3.78
N LEU A 319 20.32 -122.76 -4.81
CA LEU A 319 20.70 -124.02 -5.44
C LEU A 319 22.17 -124.34 -5.18
N THR A 320 22.45 -125.56 -4.71
CA THR A 320 23.83 -126.02 -4.50
C THR A 320 24.30 -126.84 -5.70
N VAL A 321 25.33 -126.36 -6.40
CA VAL A 321 25.93 -127.04 -7.55
C VAL A 321 27.18 -127.79 -7.08
N ILE A 322 27.19 -129.10 -7.30
CA ILE A 322 28.31 -130.00 -6.99
C ILE A 322 28.76 -130.62 -8.31
N LYS A 323 30.06 -130.56 -8.61
CA LYS A 323 30.62 -131.15 -9.83
C LYS A 323 30.51 -132.67 -9.74
N LYS A 324 29.77 -133.28 -10.67
CA LYS A 324 29.59 -134.73 -10.77
C LYS A 324 30.77 -135.31 -11.57
N ASN A 325 31.52 -136.23 -10.96
CA ASN A 325 32.49 -137.10 -11.65
C ASN A 325 31.77 -138.09 -12.57
#